data_AF-A0A964MVY6-F1
#
_entry.id   AF-A0A964MVY6-F1
#
_cell.length_a   1.000
_cell.length_b   1.000
_cell.length_c   1.000
_cell.angle_alpha   90.00
_cell.angle_beta   90.00
_cell.angle_gamma   90.00
#
_symmetry.space_group_name_H-M   'P 1'
#
loop_
_entity.id
_entity.type
_entity.pdbx_description
1 polymer ?
#
loop_
_entity_poly.entity_id
_entity_poly.type
_entity_poly.pdbx_seq_one_letter_code
_entity_poly.pdbx_strand_id
1 'polypeptide(L)'
;MKNQLSTWIVLSALVVAVPASAQEAATAKPVNLSDIRHHIYVMEGALARAVDYGAKNLNREILAVMPGVFILAGEAQARGVYLDGYGVYFDVQVPMMRQSMMWSLRTLLDQDNTAAQMAISDMRKIGQSITDPAARAAFERSLKQLETQAAPNTPYARTGNPANPPVTPGVIIPDSAAAGVVPPRTPVIDKAWAQDPNRAYTEAVTRALVDAIIDYSTPMALGPDQWLTVAARDNEGRDTLAPQDPLEEVVTMIYRIKGADLIAYRAGKIDRDEARKRVQVSQF
;
A
#
# COMPACT_ATOMS: atom_id res chain seq x y z
N MET A 1 75.59 1.07 76.24
CA MET A 1 76.61 0.72 75.22
C MET A 1 76.02 -0.33 74.29
N LYS A 2 76.06 -0.08 72.97
CA LYS A 2 75.84 -1.03 71.84
C LYS A 2 74.40 -1.56 71.68
N ASN A 3 73.74 -1.68 70.52
CA ASN A 3 73.95 -1.37 69.09
C ASN A 3 72.53 -1.44 68.45
N GLN A 4 72.05 -0.42 67.71
CA GLN A 4 71.88 -0.41 66.24
C GLN A 4 71.30 -1.69 65.60
N LEU A 5 70.10 -1.59 64.99
CA LEU A 5 69.85 -1.85 63.55
C LEU A 5 68.35 -1.82 63.18
N SER A 6 68.02 -0.77 62.41
CA SER A 6 67.03 -0.62 61.33
C SER A 6 66.29 -1.86 60.81
N THR A 7 64.94 -1.78 60.78
CA THR A 7 64.10 -2.34 59.72
C THR A 7 62.90 -1.41 59.47
N TRP A 8 62.90 -0.73 58.33
CA TRP A 8 61.74 -0.13 57.67
C TRP A 8 61.56 -0.86 56.34
N ILE A 9 60.31 -1.03 55.89
CA ILE A 9 59.78 -0.84 54.51
C ILE A 9 58.55 -1.73 54.29
N VAL A 10 57.37 -1.11 54.35
CA VAL A 10 56.41 -0.80 53.25
C VAL A 10 55.43 -1.94 52.96
N LEU A 11 54.20 -1.76 53.44
CA LEU A 11 53.01 -2.50 53.03
C LEU A 11 52.40 -1.75 51.84
N SER A 12 52.58 -2.26 50.63
CA SER A 12 51.99 -1.71 49.40
C SER A 12 50.51 -2.09 49.32
N ALA A 13 49.62 -1.13 49.54
CA ALA A 13 48.20 -1.26 49.26
C ALA A 13 47.97 -1.01 47.76
N LEU A 14 47.60 -2.06 47.02
CA LEU A 14 47.21 -1.97 45.62
C LEU A 14 45.73 -1.53 45.55
N VAL A 15 45.48 -0.23 45.39
CA VAL A 15 44.14 0.30 45.11
C VAL A 15 43.93 0.23 43.59
N VAL A 16 43.09 -0.70 43.14
CA VAL A 16 42.62 -0.73 41.75
C VAL A 16 41.56 0.35 41.59
N ALA A 17 41.93 1.47 40.97
CA ALA A 17 41.01 2.52 40.58
C ALA A 17 40.26 2.08 39.30
N VAL A 18 38.98 1.75 39.44
CA VAL A 18 38.07 1.55 38.31
C VAL A 18 37.66 2.94 37.82
N PRO A 19 37.84 3.30 36.53
CA PRO A 19 37.30 4.55 36.03
C PRO A 19 35.77 4.40 35.96
N ALA A 20 35.09 5.07 36.90
CA ALA A 20 33.67 5.32 36.82
C ALA A 20 33.41 6.21 35.59
N SER A 21 33.14 5.57 34.46
CA SER A 21 32.45 6.22 33.36
C SER A 21 31.02 6.44 33.83
N ALA A 22 30.80 7.57 34.51
CA ALA A 22 29.48 8.11 34.77
C ALA A 22 28.86 8.40 33.40
N GLN A 23 28.17 7.40 32.87
CA GLN A 23 27.28 7.56 31.74
C GLN A 23 26.17 8.46 32.26
N GLU A 24 26.26 9.74 31.88
CA GLU A 24 25.23 10.74 32.06
C GLU A 24 23.95 10.14 31.48
N ALA A 25 23.09 9.64 32.38
CA ALA A 25 21.74 9.26 32.03
C ALA A 25 21.10 10.54 31.51
N ALA A 26 21.02 10.66 30.18
CA ALA A 26 20.29 11.71 29.52
C ALA A 26 18.94 11.81 30.24
N THR A 27 18.76 12.89 30.98
CA THR A 27 17.56 13.16 31.75
C THR A 27 16.44 13.18 30.73
N ALA A 28 15.71 12.07 30.64
CA ALA A 28 14.58 11.94 29.74
C ALA A 28 13.62 13.06 30.12
N LYS A 29 13.53 14.08 29.27
CA LYS A 29 12.58 15.17 29.43
C LYS A 29 11.23 14.52 29.70
N PRO A 30 10.52 14.88 30.78
CA PRO A 30 9.25 14.24 31.10
C PRO A 30 8.37 14.35 29.87
N VAL A 31 7.96 13.20 29.35
CA VAL A 31 7.18 13.10 28.14
C VAL A 31 5.90 13.88 28.36
N ASN A 32 5.72 14.97 27.61
CA ASN A 32 4.56 15.81 27.77
C ASN A 32 3.35 15.12 27.15
N LEU A 33 2.46 14.60 27.98
CA LEU A 33 1.31 13.81 27.56
C LEU A 33 0.31 14.62 26.70
N SER A 34 0.30 15.95 26.80
CA SER A 34 -0.51 16.79 25.89
C SER A 34 0.04 16.77 24.46
N ASP A 35 1.36 16.82 24.33
CA ASP A 35 2.04 16.91 23.04
C ASP A 35 1.93 15.57 22.31
N ILE A 36 2.09 14.45 23.03
CA ILE A 36 1.84 13.12 22.49
C ILE A 36 0.41 12.97 21.98
N ARG A 37 -0.60 13.40 22.77
CA ARG A 37 -2.00 13.31 22.35
C ARG A 37 -2.27 14.12 21.09
N HIS A 38 -1.66 15.31 20.98
CA HIS A 38 -1.77 16.12 19.77
C HIS A 38 -1.13 15.41 18.56
N HIS A 39 0.07 14.85 18.72
CA HIS A 39 0.73 14.10 17.65
C HIS A 39 -0.03 12.84 17.23
N ILE A 40 -0.66 12.14 18.19
CA ILE A 40 -1.54 11.02 17.91
C ILE A 40 -2.73 11.49 17.06
N TYR A 41 -3.40 12.57 17.43
CA TYR A 41 -4.52 13.11 16.66
C TYR A 41 -4.14 13.49 15.22
N VAL A 42 -2.97 14.11 15.04
CA VAL A 42 -2.44 14.42 13.70
C VAL A 42 -2.18 13.14 12.90
N MET A 43 -1.61 12.12 13.55
CA MET A 43 -1.31 10.82 12.94
C MET A 43 -2.57 10.03 12.61
N GLU A 44 -3.61 10.06 13.45
CA GLU A 44 -4.94 9.49 13.16
C GLU A 44 -5.50 10.09 11.86
N GLY A 45 -5.53 11.42 11.76
CA GLY A 45 -5.99 12.10 10.55
C GLY A 45 -5.12 11.79 9.33
N ALA A 46 -3.83 11.56 9.50
CA ALA A 46 -2.93 11.17 8.42
C ALA A 46 -3.21 9.75 7.92
N LEU A 47 -3.37 8.78 8.84
CA LEU A 47 -3.67 7.39 8.52
C LEU A 47 -5.02 7.25 7.82
N ALA A 48 -6.07 7.91 8.34
CA ALA A 48 -7.39 7.90 7.71
C ALA A 48 -7.34 8.47 6.27
N ARG A 49 -6.65 9.60 6.07
CA ARG A 49 -6.45 10.19 4.73
C ARG A 49 -5.62 9.31 3.82
N ALA A 50 -4.63 8.59 4.34
CA ALA A 50 -3.79 7.70 3.55
C ALA A 50 -4.60 6.53 2.99
N VAL A 51 -5.47 5.92 3.81
CA VAL A 51 -6.39 4.87 3.36
C VAL A 51 -7.31 5.39 2.26
N ASP A 52 -7.95 6.53 2.49
CA ASP A 52 -8.84 7.17 1.51
C ASP A 52 -8.11 7.50 0.19
N TYR A 53 -6.87 8.00 0.28
CA TYR A 53 -6.02 8.25 -0.88
C TYR A 53 -5.68 6.97 -1.65
N GLY A 54 -5.28 5.90 -0.95
CA GLY A 54 -4.98 4.61 -1.58
C GLY A 54 -6.20 4.03 -2.30
N ALA A 55 -7.36 4.08 -1.64
CA ALA A 55 -8.63 3.64 -2.20
C ALA A 55 -9.06 4.46 -3.44
N LYS A 56 -9.01 5.78 -3.34
CA LYS A 56 -9.39 6.68 -4.44
C LYS A 56 -8.42 6.63 -5.62
N ASN A 57 -7.13 6.43 -5.38
CA ASN A 57 -6.15 6.31 -6.45
C ASN A 57 -6.44 5.07 -7.32
N LEU A 58 -6.64 3.91 -6.67
CA LEU A 58 -7.03 2.70 -7.39
C LEU A 58 -8.38 2.88 -8.10
N ASN A 59 -9.38 3.45 -7.43
CA ASN A 59 -10.68 3.69 -8.06
C ASN A 59 -10.55 4.59 -9.31
N ARG A 60 -9.68 5.61 -9.28
CA ARG A 60 -9.43 6.47 -10.45
C ARG A 60 -8.79 5.70 -11.62
N GLU A 61 -7.82 4.84 -11.32
CA GLU A 61 -7.18 3.98 -12.31
C GLU A 61 -8.19 3.01 -12.93
N ILE A 62 -9.07 2.43 -12.12
CA ILE A 62 -10.13 1.55 -12.60
C ILE A 62 -11.15 2.34 -13.42
N LEU A 63 -11.67 3.47 -12.92
CA LEU A 63 -12.68 4.28 -13.61
C LEU A 63 -12.20 4.82 -14.96
N ALA A 64 -10.89 5.06 -15.12
CA ALA A 64 -10.30 5.46 -16.40
C ALA A 64 -10.38 4.36 -17.46
N VAL A 65 -10.42 3.09 -17.05
CA VAL A 65 -10.52 1.94 -17.94
C VAL A 65 -11.96 1.41 -18.01
N MET A 66 -12.70 1.43 -16.89
CA MET A 66 -14.05 0.89 -16.75
C MET A 66 -14.87 1.70 -15.72
N PRO A 67 -15.83 2.54 -16.17
CA PRO A 67 -16.71 3.27 -15.26
C PRO A 67 -17.72 2.35 -14.56
N GLY A 68 -17.96 2.58 -13.26
CA GLY A 68 -19.11 2.02 -12.52
C GLY A 68 -18.97 0.61 -11.94
N VAL A 69 -17.75 0.06 -11.86
CA VAL A 69 -17.53 -1.36 -11.52
C VAL A 69 -17.37 -1.61 -10.01
N PHE A 70 -16.98 -0.62 -9.21
CA PHE A 70 -16.73 -0.79 -7.78
C PHE A 70 -17.38 0.31 -6.95
N ILE A 71 -17.82 -0.06 -5.75
CA ILE A 71 -18.35 0.87 -4.74
C ILE A 71 -17.51 0.70 -3.49
N LEU A 72 -16.91 1.78 -3.02
CA LEU A 72 -16.27 1.83 -1.70
C LEU A 72 -17.35 2.03 -0.65
N ALA A 73 -17.42 1.13 0.32
CA ALA A 73 -18.38 1.20 1.42
C ALA A 73 -17.66 1.57 2.72
N GLY A 74 -18.15 2.61 3.39
CA GLY A 74 -17.61 3.08 4.67
C GLY A 74 -16.65 4.28 4.54
N GLU A 75 -16.30 4.85 5.70
CA GLU A 75 -15.32 5.92 5.83
C GLU A 75 -14.05 5.36 6.48
N ALA A 76 -12.88 5.84 6.04
CA ALA A 76 -11.64 5.50 6.68
C ALA A 76 -11.53 6.21 8.03
N GLN A 77 -11.28 5.47 9.10
CA GLN A 77 -11.14 6.02 10.44
C GLN A 77 -9.88 5.47 11.10
N ALA A 78 -9.24 6.26 11.96
CA ALA A 78 -8.06 5.82 12.70
C ALA A 78 -8.18 6.29 14.14
N ARG A 79 -7.77 5.43 15.09
CA ARG A 79 -7.72 5.74 16.52
C ARG A 79 -6.39 5.28 17.09
N GLY A 80 -5.70 6.16 17.80
CA GLY A 80 -4.39 5.92 18.38
C GLY A 80 -4.42 5.89 19.90
N VAL A 81 -3.59 5.04 20.49
CA VAL A 81 -3.38 4.93 21.92
C VAL A 81 -1.90 4.87 22.20
N TYR A 82 -1.43 5.75 23.10
CA TYR A 82 -0.08 5.66 23.64
C TYR A 82 -0.02 4.59 24.73
N LEU A 83 0.95 3.70 24.62
CA LEU A 83 1.22 2.63 25.58
C LEU A 83 2.60 2.86 26.18
N ASP A 84 2.64 3.10 27.48
CA ASP A 84 3.91 3.38 28.17
C ASP A 84 4.87 2.18 28.05
N GLY A 85 6.15 2.49 27.82
CA GLY A 85 7.20 1.50 27.52
C GLY A 85 7.10 0.80 26.15
N TYR A 86 5.90 0.66 25.57
CA TYR A 86 5.72 0.02 24.27
C TYR A 86 5.83 0.99 23.09
N GLY A 87 5.24 2.19 23.17
CA GLY A 87 5.15 3.13 22.06
C GLY A 87 3.70 3.48 21.73
N VAL A 88 3.30 3.44 20.46
CA VAL A 88 1.95 3.87 20.03
C VAL A 88 1.30 2.80 19.15
N TYR A 89 0.04 2.52 19.44
CA TYR A 89 -0.80 1.61 18.68
C TYR A 89 -1.94 2.37 18.00
N PHE A 90 -2.17 2.10 16.72
CA PHE A 90 -3.29 2.63 15.96
C PHE A 90 -4.19 1.51 15.47
N ASP A 91 -5.49 1.68 15.66
CA ASP A 91 -6.56 0.89 15.07
C ASP A 91 -7.16 1.69 13.91
N VAL A 92 -6.98 1.19 12.69
CA VAL A 92 -7.41 1.84 11.43
C VAL A 92 -8.51 1.00 10.79
N GLN A 93 -9.66 1.62 10.58
CA GLN A 93 -10.77 1.04 9.84
C GLN A 93 -10.59 1.38 8.36
N VAL A 94 -10.48 0.34 7.53
CA VAL A 94 -10.30 0.43 6.10
C VAL A 94 -11.66 0.18 5.42
N PRO A 95 -12.15 1.09 4.55
CA PRO A 95 -13.37 0.85 3.80
C PRO A 95 -13.26 -0.45 2.98
N MET A 96 -14.33 -1.23 2.92
CA MET A 96 -14.32 -2.40 2.05
C MET A 96 -14.68 -2.02 0.63
N MET A 97 -14.03 -2.67 -0.33
CA MET A 97 -14.41 -2.61 -1.73
C MET A 97 -15.52 -3.63 -2.01
N ARG A 98 -16.71 -3.17 -2.39
CA ARG A 98 -17.79 -4.07 -2.84
C ARG A 98 -17.66 -4.32 -4.34
N GLN A 99 -17.60 -5.60 -4.70
CA GLN A 99 -17.67 -6.03 -6.10
C GLN A 99 -19.10 -5.84 -6.60
N SER A 100 -19.27 -5.11 -7.71
CA SER A 100 -20.60 -4.94 -8.32
C SER A 100 -21.05 -6.22 -9.02
N MET A 101 -22.37 -6.38 -9.21
CA MET A 101 -22.95 -7.44 -10.06
C MET A 101 -22.46 -7.35 -11.53
N MET A 102 -21.99 -6.17 -11.96
CA MET A 102 -21.42 -5.99 -13.30
C MET A 102 -20.04 -6.67 -13.43
N TRP A 103 -19.24 -6.67 -12.34
CA TRP A 103 -17.96 -7.38 -12.29
C TRP A 103 -18.16 -8.89 -12.41
N SER A 104 -19.08 -9.47 -11.63
CA SER A 104 -19.32 -10.91 -11.67
C SER A 104 -19.82 -11.38 -13.04
N LEU A 105 -20.71 -10.61 -13.68
CA LEU A 105 -21.15 -10.88 -15.06
C LEU A 105 -19.97 -10.83 -16.05
N ARG A 106 -19.08 -9.85 -15.92
CA ARG A 106 -17.89 -9.76 -16.77
C ARG A 106 -16.94 -10.92 -16.54
N THR A 107 -16.63 -11.27 -15.31
CA THR A 107 -15.73 -12.39 -15.00
C THR A 107 -16.27 -13.70 -15.55
N LEU A 108 -17.60 -13.88 -15.59
CA LEU A 108 -18.23 -15.03 -16.26
C LEU A 108 -18.05 -14.96 -17.79
N LEU A 109 -18.30 -13.80 -18.40
CA LEU A 109 -18.12 -13.60 -19.85
C LEU A 109 -16.65 -13.69 -20.29
N ASP A 110 -15.71 -13.20 -19.49
CA ASP A 110 -14.27 -13.28 -19.76
C ASP A 110 -13.73 -14.71 -19.55
N GLN A 111 -14.29 -15.49 -18.61
CA GLN A 111 -14.03 -16.93 -18.51
C GLN A 111 -14.47 -17.66 -19.80
N ASP A 112 -15.65 -17.37 -20.32
CA ASP A 112 -16.12 -17.94 -21.59
C ASP A 112 -15.22 -17.52 -22.77
N ASN A 113 -14.78 -16.27 -22.79
CA ASN A 113 -13.88 -15.75 -23.84
C ASN A 113 -12.49 -16.41 -23.77
N THR A 114 -11.91 -16.59 -22.58
CA THR A 114 -10.63 -17.30 -22.43
C THR A 114 -10.72 -18.77 -22.84
N ALA A 115 -11.81 -19.46 -22.48
CA ALA A 115 -12.07 -20.82 -22.95
C ALA A 115 -12.22 -20.88 -24.49
N ALA A 116 -12.92 -19.91 -25.08
CA ALA A 116 -13.07 -19.80 -26.53
C ALA A 116 -11.71 -19.55 -27.23
N GLN A 117 -10.85 -18.69 -26.66
CA GLN A 117 -9.51 -18.43 -27.18
C GLN A 117 -8.61 -19.67 -27.12
N MET A 118 -8.69 -20.46 -26.04
CA MET A 118 -7.98 -21.73 -25.95
C MET A 118 -8.46 -22.71 -27.04
N ALA A 119 -9.78 -22.85 -27.21
CA ALA A 119 -10.36 -23.71 -28.24
C ALA A 119 -9.94 -23.29 -29.66
N ILE A 120 -9.93 -21.99 -29.97
CA ILE A 120 -9.45 -21.45 -31.26
C ILE A 120 -7.95 -21.76 -31.44
N SER A 121 -7.14 -21.64 -30.39
CA SER A 121 -5.71 -21.94 -30.45
C SER A 121 -5.43 -23.42 -30.73
N ASP A 122 -6.24 -24.32 -30.17
CA ASP A 122 -6.13 -25.76 -30.42
C ASP A 122 -6.65 -26.14 -31.80
N MET A 123 -7.74 -25.52 -32.27
CA MET A 123 -8.19 -25.65 -33.65
C MET A 123 -7.11 -25.20 -34.64
N ARG A 124 -6.35 -24.14 -34.34
CA ARG A 124 -5.23 -23.70 -35.18
C ARG A 124 -4.11 -24.73 -35.24
N LYS A 125 -3.78 -25.40 -34.12
CA LYS A 125 -2.79 -26.49 -34.10
C LYS A 125 -3.24 -27.69 -34.95
N ILE A 126 -4.53 -28.04 -34.89
CA ILE A 126 -5.11 -29.10 -35.72
C ILE A 126 -5.09 -28.69 -37.21
N GLY A 127 -5.39 -27.44 -37.54
CA GLY A 127 -5.30 -26.93 -38.91
C GLY A 127 -3.90 -27.01 -39.51
N GLN A 128 -2.86 -26.91 -38.67
CA GLN A 128 -1.46 -27.02 -39.09
C GLN A 128 -1.03 -28.45 -39.41
N SER A 129 -1.73 -29.47 -38.92
CA SER A 129 -1.46 -30.88 -39.24
C SER A 129 -2.20 -31.37 -40.51
N ILE A 130 -3.01 -30.52 -41.14
CA ILE A 130 -3.66 -30.81 -42.42
C ILE A 130 -2.63 -30.77 -43.55
N THR A 131 -2.40 -31.93 -44.18
CA THR A 131 -1.44 -32.09 -45.29
C THR A 131 -1.91 -31.46 -46.60
N ASP A 132 -3.24 -31.37 -46.83
CA ASP A 132 -3.81 -30.83 -48.06
C ASP A 132 -3.89 -29.29 -48.04
N PRO A 133 -3.20 -28.58 -48.97
CA PRO A 133 -3.19 -27.12 -49.02
C PRO A 133 -4.57 -26.49 -49.32
N ALA A 134 -5.45 -27.15 -50.08
CA ALA A 134 -6.77 -26.62 -50.39
C ALA A 134 -7.70 -26.68 -49.16
N ALA A 135 -7.69 -27.82 -48.46
CA ALA A 135 -8.44 -28.01 -47.22
C ALA A 135 -7.97 -27.06 -46.10
N ARG A 136 -6.66 -26.83 -45.99
CA ARG A 136 -6.08 -25.88 -45.03
C ARG A 136 -6.55 -24.44 -45.27
N ALA A 137 -6.56 -23.98 -46.52
CA ALA A 137 -7.03 -22.64 -46.87
C ALA A 137 -8.53 -22.45 -46.62
N ALA A 138 -9.35 -23.51 -46.71
CA ALA A 138 -10.77 -23.46 -46.34
C ALA A 138 -10.95 -23.41 -44.82
N PHE A 139 -10.17 -24.21 -44.08
CA PHE A 139 -10.19 -24.23 -42.61
C PHE A 139 -9.78 -22.89 -41.99
N GLU A 140 -8.72 -22.26 -42.50
CA GLU A 140 -8.25 -20.95 -42.03
C GLU A 140 -9.30 -19.85 -42.25
N ARG A 141 -10.08 -19.93 -43.35
CA ARG A 141 -11.19 -18.99 -43.61
C ARG A 141 -12.31 -19.15 -42.59
N SER A 142 -12.70 -20.39 -42.26
CA SER A 142 -13.71 -20.63 -41.21
C SER A 142 -13.23 -20.20 -39.83
N LEU A 143 -11.95 -20.41 -39.51
CA LEU A 143 -11.38 -20.02 -38.23
C LEU A 143 -11.36 -18.49 -38.08
N LYS A 144 -10.99 -17.77 -39.12
CA LYS A 144 -10.97 -16.30 -39.14
C LYS A 144 -12.38 -15.70 -38.98
N GLN A 145 -13.40 -16.37 -39.53
CA GLN A 145 -14.78 -15.96 -39.35
C GLN A 145 -15.25 -16.18 -37.90
N LEU A 146 -14.87 -17.30 -37.27
CA LEU A 146 -15.18 -17.59 -35.87
C LEU A 146 -14.44 -16.62 -34.91
N GLU A 147 -13.17 -16.29 -35.19
CA GLU A 147 -12.41 -15.28 -34.44
C GLU A 147 -13.07 -13.89 -34.49
N THR A 148 -13.64 -13.52 -35.64
CA THR A 148 -14.34 -12.22 -35.79
C THR A 148 -15.64 -12.17 -34.97
N GLN A 149 -16.27 -13.33 -34.74
CA GLN A 149 -17.49 -13.45 -33.93
C GLN A 149 -17.19 -13.60 -32.43
N ALA A 150 -16.04 -14.18 -32.08
CA ALA A 150 -15.60 -14.38 -30.69
C ALA A 150 -14.79 -13.21 -30.13
N ALA A 151 -14.44 -12.21 -30.95
CA ALA A 151 -13.74 -11.03 -30.49
C ALA A 151 -14.57 -10.27 -29.43
N PRO A 152 -13.93 -9.78 -28.35
CA PRO A 152 -14.64 -9.09 -27.29
C PRO A 152 -15.40 -7.89 -27.85
N ASN A 153 -16.70 -7.83 -27.59
CA ASN A 153 -17.52 -6.64 -27.82
C ASN A 153 -17.03 -5.53 -26.87
N THR A 154 -16.00 -4.78 -27.30
CA THR A 154 -15.69 -3.48 -26.69
C THR A 154 -16.90 -2.58 -26.91
N PRO A 155 -17.55 -2.07 -25.85
CA PRO A 155 -18.63 -1.11 -26.03
C PRO A 155 -18.07 0.18 -26.64
N TYR A 156 -18.41 0.41 -27.90
CA TYR A 156 -18.51 1.69 -28.61
C TYR A 156 -17.32 2.66 -28.49
N ALA A 157 -16.43 2.62 -29.49
CA ALA A 157 -15.88 3.87 -30.02
C ALA A 157 -17.05 4.63 -30.66
N ARG A 158 -17.48 5.73 -30.04
CA ARG A 158 -18.46 6.66 -30.62
C ARG A 158 -17.83 7.25 -31.89
N THR A 159 -18.17 6.68 -33.05
CA THR A 159 -17.87 7.24 -34.36
C THR A 159 -18.54 8.61 -34.45
N GLY A 160 -17.73 9.68 -34.41
CA GLY A 160 -18.20 11.05 -34.57
C GLY A 160 -18.79 11.24 -35.98
N ASN A 161 -20.04 11.66 -36.03
CA ASN A 161 -20.74 12.05 -37.25
C ASN A 161 -20.08 13.32 -37.84
N PRO A 162 -19.75 13.39 -39.14
CA PRO A 162 -18.99 14.51 -39.73
C PRO A 162 -19.89 15.70 -40.13
N ALA A 163 -20.64 16.27 -39.18
CA ALA A 163 -21.59 17.35 -39.48
C ALA A 163 -21.69 18.48 -38.44
N ASN A 164 -20.71 18.66 -37.54
CA ASN A 164 -20.68 19.84 -36.67
C ASN A 164 -19.28 20.47 -36.58
N PRO A 165 -19.12 21.78 -36.81
CA PRO A 165 -17.83 22.46 -36.64
C PRO A 165 -17.48 22.60 -35.14
N PRO A 166 -16.20 22.51 -34.76
CA PRO A 166 -15.77 22.66 -33.37
C PRO A 166 -15.89 24.11 -32.93
N VAL A 167 -16.65 24.35 -31.86
CA VAL A 167 -16.69 25.64 -31.16
C VAL A 167 -15.46 25.71 -30.25
N THR A 168 -14.62 26.72 -30.46
CA THR A 168 -13.48 27.06 -29.59
C THR A 168 -13.91 28.12 -28.58
N PRO A 169 -13.75 27.88 -27.28
CA PRO A 169 -13.48 28.96 -26.32
C PRO A 169 -12.18 28.60 -25.58
N GLY A 170 -11.11 29.38 -25.58
CA GLY A 170 -11.03 30.82 -25.39
C GLY A 170 -9.85 31.03 -24.42
N VAL A 171 -8.78 31.61 -24.95
CA VAL A 171 -7.47 31.86 -24.33
C VAL A 171 -7.57 32.95 -23.25
N ILE A 172 -6.95 32.74 -22.08
CA ILE A 172 -6.19 33.78 -21.35
C ILE A 172 -5.00 33.11 -20.60
N ILE A 173 -3.77 33.53 -20.93
CA ILE A 173 -2.56 33.46 -20.08
C ILE A 173 -2.11 34.92 -19.86
N PRO A 174 -1.57 35.31 -18.69
CA PRO A 174 -0.10 35.41 -18.55
C PRO A 174 0.37 34.80 -17.21
N ASP A 175 1.29 33.83 -17.21
CA ASP A 175 2.76 33.93 -17.18
C ASP A 175 3.33 34.22 -15.78
N SER A 176 3.92 33.21 -15.15
CA SER A 176 5.24 33.26 -14.49
C SER A 176 5.57 31.94 -13.76
N ALA A 177 6.82 31.49 -13.97
CA ALA A 177 7.63 30.58 -13.14
C ALA A 177 7.51 29.05 -13.35
N ALA A 178 8.35 28.57 -14.28
CA ALA A 178 9.21 27.38 -14.22
C ALA A 178 8.99 26.35 -13.09
N ALA A 179 8.56 25.14 -13.48
CA ALA A 179 9.01 23.89 -12.86
C ALA A 179 8.90 22.76 -13.91
N GLY A 180 9.94 21.92 -13.99
CA GLY A 180 10.12 20.91 -15.03
C GLY A 180 8.92 19.99 -15.23
N VAL A 181 8.54 19.82 -16.49
CA VAL A 181 7.54 18.85 -16.94
C VAL A 181 8.11 17.45 -16.72
N VAL A 182 7.75 16.83 -15.60
CA VAL A 182 7.77 15.38 -15.49
C VAL A 182 6.72 14.88 -16.48
N PRO A 183 7.08 14.07 -17.50
CA PRO A 183 6.07 13.52 -18.41
C PRO A 183 5.06 12.72 -17.58
N PRO A 184 3.75 12.81 -17.89
CA PRO A 184 2.77 11.95 -17.24
C PRO A 184 3.20 10.51 -17.49
N ARG A 185 3.54 9.78 -16.42
CA ARG A 185 3.66 8.31 -16.50
C ARG A 185 2.33 7.83 -17.05
N THR A 186 2.33 7.30 -18.27
CA THR A 186 1.26 6.44 -18.76
C THR A 186 0.98 5.44 -17.65
N PRO A 187 -0.25 5.36 -17.10
CA PRO A 187 -0.57 4.32 -16.15
C PRO A 187 -0.32 3.01 -16.89
N VAL A 188 0.68 2.27 -16.43
CA VAL A 188 0.80 0.87 -16.80
C VAL A 188 -0.50 0.28 -16.27
N ILE A 189 -1.42 -0.05 -17.17
CA ILE A 189 -2.64 -0.75 -16.81
C ILE A 189 -2.16 -2.12 -16.33
N ASP A 190 -1.88 -2.22 -15.04
CA ASP A 190 -1.46 -3.47 -14.44
C ASP A 190 -2.66 -4.41 -14.51
N LYS A 191 -2.62 -5.37 -15.44
CA LYS A 191 -3.61 -6.47 -15.53
C LYS A 191 -3.84 -7.17 -14.18
N ALA A 192 -2.94 -7.00 -13.22
CA ALA A 192 -3.06 -7.50 -11.85
C ALA A 192 -4.36 -7.07 -11.18
N TRP A 193 -4.81 -5.81 -11.29
CA TRP A 193 -6.09 -5.40 -10.70
C TRP A 193 -7.29 -6.05 -11.40
N ALA A 194 -7.16 -6.35 -12.70
CA ALA A 194 -8.21 -7.03 -13.46
C ALA A 194 -8.30 -8.53 -13.15
N GLN A 195 -7.25 -9.13 -12.61
CA GLN A 195 -7.26 -10.52 -12.16
C GLN A 195 -7.77 -10.63 -10.71
N ASP A 196 -7.32 -9.74 -9.84
CA ASP A 196 -7.70 -9.71 -8.43
C ASP A 196 -7.83 -8.26 -7.91
N PRO A 197 -9.02 -7.66 -8.02
CA PRO A 197 -9.27 -6.29 -7.57
C PRO A 197 -9.09 -6.12 -6.06
N ASN A 198 -9.43 -7.15 -5.28
CA ASN A 198 -9.33 -7.12 -3.82
C ASN A 198 -7.86 -7.04 -3.41
N ARG A 199 -7.00 -7.86 -4.02
CA ARG A 199 -5.57 -7.79 -3.80
C ARG A 199 -4.97 -6.45 -4.22
N ALA A 200 -5.35 -5.93 -5.39
CA ALA A 200 -4.87 -4.61 -5.84
C ALA A 200 -5.29 -3.49 -4.89
N TYR A 201 -6.50 -3.57 -4.32
CA TYR A 201 -6.98 -2.67 -3.28
C TYR A 201 -6.14 -2.76 -2.01
N THR A 202 -5.95 -3.96 -1.50
CA THR A 202 -5.14 -4.20 -0.31
C THR A 202 -3.73 -3.67 -0.50
N GLU A 203 -3.07 -3.95 -1.63
CA GLU A 203 -1.72 -3.46 -1.93
C GLU A 203 -1.67 -1.92 -2.03
N ALA A 204 -2.70 -1.28 -2.60
CA ALA A 204 -2.79 0.18 -2.68
C ALA A 204 -2.93 0.82 -1.29
N VAL A 205 -3.78 0.25 -0.43
CA VAL A 205 -3.98 0.72 0.96
C VAL A 205 -2.73 0.46 1.81
N THR A 206 -2.14 -0.74 1.72
CA THR A 206 -0.89 -1.09 2.40
C THR A 206 0.21 -0.08 2.07
N ARG A 207 0.41 0.23 0.78
CA ARG A 207 1.42 1.19 0.35
C ARG A 207 1.17 2.57 0.95
N ALA A 208 -0.08 3.04 0.93
CA ALA A 208 -0.42 4.35 1.47
C ALA A 208 -0.24 4.41 3.00
N LEU A 209 -0.61 3.35 3.73
CA LEU A 209 -0.42 3.25 5.17
C LEU A 209 1.06 3.23 5.57
N VAL A 210 1.87 2.43 4.89
CA VAL A 210 3.32 2.37 5.11
C VAL A 210 3.97 3.73 4.89
N ASP A 211 3.58 4.42 3.81
CA ASP A 211 4.07 5.76 3.52
C ASP A 211 3.67 6.76 4.62
N ALA A 212 2.42 6.71 5.08
CA ALA A 212 1.95 7.57 6.16
C ALA A 212 2.66 7.30 7.48
N ILE A 213 2.94 6.03 7.81
CA ILE A 213 3.72 5.65 8.99
C ILE A 213 5.09 6.32 8.96
N ILE A 214 5.78 6.30 7.82
CA ILE A 214 7.13 6.85 7.70
C ILE A 214 7.10 8.39 7.74
N ASP A 215 6.17 9.00 7.03
CA ASP A 215 6.15 10.45 6.83
C ASP A 215 5.60 11.21 8.06
N TYR A 216 4.63 10.63 8.78
CA TYR A 216 3.94 11.32 9.89
C TYR A 216 4.34 10.86 11.30
N SER A 217 5.15 9.81 11.44
CA SER A 217 5.63 9.36 12.77
C SER A 217 6.72 10.23 13.39
N THR A 218 7.38 11.08 12.59
CA THR A 218 8.49 11.95 13.01
C THR A 218 8.22 12.77 14.29
N PRO A 219 7.06 13.42 14.46
CA PRO A 219 6.76 14.24 15.64
C PRO A 219 6.50 13.43 16.91
N MET A 220 6.23 12.13 16.79
CA MET A 220 5.84 11.28 17.92
C MET A 220 7.01 10.96 18.87
N ALA A 221 8.24 11.25 18.46
CA ALA A 221 9.46 11.14 19.27
C ALA A 221 9.59 9.80 20.01
N LEU A 222 9.30 8.70 19.32
CA LEU A 222 9.40 7.35 19.86
C LEU A 222 10.84 7.02 20.27
N GLY A 223 11.00 6.41 21.44
CA GLY A 223 12.27 5.86 21.89
C GLY A 223 12.80 4.74 20.98
N PRO A 224 14.10 4.42 21.03
CA PRO A 224 14.72 3.45 20.14
C PRO A 224 14.10 2.06 20.24
N ASP A 225 13.61 1.68 21.43
CA ASP A 225 12.98 0.38 21.68
C ASP A 225 11.45 0.39 21.63
N GLN A 226 10.86 1.56 21.41
CA GLN A 226 9.42 1.69 21.25
C GLN A 226 8.98 1.33 19.82
N TRP A 227 7.74 0.90 19.69
CA TRP A 227 7.10 0.50 18.44
C TRP A 227 6.01 1.48 18.05
N LEU A 228 5.91 1.72 16.75
CA LEU A 228 4.70 2.23 16.13
C LEU A 228 4.01 1.06 15.45
N THR A 229 2.79 0.76 15.89
CA THR A 229 1.98 -0.33 15.34
C THR A 229 0.67 0.22 14.79
N VAL A 230 0.32 -0.19 13.58
CA VAL A 230 -0.93 0.13 12.90
C VAL A 230 -1.64 -1.17 12.56
N ALA A 231 -2.81 -1.41 13.13
CA ALA A 231 -3.69 -2.50 12.77
C ALA A 231 -4.77 -1.96 11.84
N ALA A 232 -4.71 -2.32 10.57
CA ALA A 232 -5.73 -2.05 9.58
C ALA A 232 -6.76 -3.19 9.59
N ARG A 233 -8.01 -2.86 9.86
CA ARG A 233 -9.14 -3.78 9.89
C ARG A 233 -10.19 -3.32 8.90
N ASP A 234 -10.85 -4.26 8.26
CA ASP A 234 -11.94 -3.91 7.36
C ASP A 234 -13.14 -3.31 8.12
N ASN A 235 -13.70 -2.23 7.56
CA ASN A 235 -14.81 -1.48 8.10
C ASN A 235 -16.13 -2.12 7.67
N GLU A 236 -16.46 -3.25 8.28
CA GLU A 236 -17.85 -3.64 8.37
C GLU A 236 -18.44 -2.92 9.58
N GLY A 237 -19.36 -1.98 9.31
CA GLY A 237 -20.36 -1.65 10.31
C GLY A 237 -21.10 -2.94 10.59
N ARG A 238 -20.70 -3.64 11.66
CA ARG A 238 -21.29 -4.90 12.11
C ARG A 238 -22.79 -4.65 12.25
N ASP A 239 -23.56 -4.98 11.22
CA ASP A 239 -25.01 -4.92 11.30
C ASP A 239 -25.41 -6.06 12.23
N THR A 240 -25.58 -5.74 13.50
CA THR A 240 -25.93 -6.71 14.55
C THR A 240 -27.27 -7.41 14.28
N LEU A 241 -28.01 -6.97 13.27
CA LEU A 241 -29.32 -7.48 12.88
C LEU A 241 -29.29 -8.28 11.56
N ALA A 242 -28.19 -8.24 10.81
CA ALA A 242 -28.02 -9.06 9.61
C ALA A 242 -27.47 -10.46 9.99
N PRO A 243 -27.91 -11.54 9.32
CA PRO A 243 -27.28 -12.84 9.46
C PRO A 243 -25.80 -12.73 9.10
N GLN A 244 -24.91 -13.27 9.94
CA GLN A 244 -23.48 -13.34 9.63
C GLN A 244 -23.31 -14.12 8.32
N ASP A 245 -22.73 -13.50 7.30
CA ASP A 245 -22.38 -14.21 6.08
C ASP A 245 -21.17 -15.11 6.40
N PRO A 246 -21.27 -16.44 6.29
CA PRO A 246 -20.15 -17.34 6.58
C PRO A 246 -18.95 -17.17 5.63
N LEU A 247 -19.09 -16.36 4.57
CA LEU A 247 -18.03 -16.03 3.62
C LEU A 247 -17.33 -14.68 3.93
N GLU A 248 -17.76 -13.94 4.95
CA GLU A 248 -17.13 -12.68 5.39
C GLU A 248 -15.90 -12.99 6.27
N GLU A 249 -14.72 -13.03 5.65
CA GLU A 249 -13.45 -13.18 6.34
C GLU A 249 -12.90 -11.78 6.71
N VAL A 250 -13.06 -11.38 7.98
CA VAL A 250 -12.52 -10.10 8.48
C VAL A 250 -11.00 -10.23 8.60
N VAL A 251 -10.27 -9.66 7.65
CA VAL A 251 -8.81 -9.68 7.65
C VAL A 251 -8.25 -8.51 8.45
N THR A 252 -7.35 -8.78 9.40
CA THR A 252 -6.60 -7.74 10.10
C THR A 252 -5.14 -7.73 9.64
N MET A 253 -4.71 -6.62 9.04
CA MET A 253 -3.32 -6.41 8.66
C MET A 253 -2.61 -5.54 9.70
N ILE A 254 -1.51 -6.04 10.27
CA ILE A 254 -0.69 -5.32 11.24
C ILE A 254 0.60 -4.85 10.55
N TYR A 255 0.86 -3.56 10.64
CA TYR A 255 2.09 -2.89 10.21
C TYR A 255 2.83 -2.38 11.43
N ARG A 256 4.09 -2.76 11.61
CA ARG A 256 4.89 -2.27 12.76
C ARG A 256 6.29 -1.85 12.36
N ILE A 257 6.78 -0.77 12.96
CA ILE A 257 8.15 -0.28 12.78
C ILE A 257 8.75 0.13 14.11
N LYS A 258 10.05 -0.14 14.29
CA LYS A 258 10.77 0.19 15.52
C LYS A 258 11.21 1.66 15.50
N GLY A 259 11.18 2.31 16.67
CA GLY A 259 11.61 3.70 16.82
C GLY A 259 13.06 3.93 16.40
N ALA A 260 13.96 2.96 16.63
CA ALA A 260 15.34 3.03 16.15
C ALA A 260 15.45 3.20 14.62
N ASP A 261 14.57 2.56 13.85
CA ASP A 261 14.54 2.66 12.40
C ASP A 261 14.00 4.02 11.94
N LEU A 262 12.94 4.51 12.60
CA LEU A 262 12.40 5.85 12.36
C LEU A 262 13.42 6.96 12.70
N ILE A 263 14.20 6.77 13.77
CA ILE A 263 15.29 7.68 14.14
C ILE A 263 16.39 7.64 13.07
N ALA A 264 16.76 6.46 12.57
CA ALA A 264 17.74 6.33 11.50
C ALA A 264 17.26 7.03 10.21
N TYR A 265 15.98 6.90 9.86
CA TYR A 265 15.38 7.58 8.72
C TYR A 265 15.39 9.10 8.90
N ARG A 266 14.96 9.61 10.06
CA ARG A 266 15.04 11.04 10.40
C ARG A 266 16.44 11.60 10.37
N ALA A 267 17.42 10.80 10.74
CA ALA A 267 18.84 11.17 10.72
C ALA A 267 19.46 11.11 9.31
N GLY A 268 18.69 10.72 8.28
CA GLY A 268 19.18 10.53 6.91
C GLY A 268 20.15 9.36 6.75
N LYS A 269 20.20 8.44 7.72
CA LYS A 269 21.08 7.26 7.69
C LYS A 269 20.53 6.14 6.82
N ILE A 270 19.21 6.12 6.65
CA ILE A 270 18.50 5.23 5.74
C ILE A 270 17.59 6.09 4.87
N ASP A 271 17.38 5.67 3.62
CA ASP A 271 16.43 6.32 2.74
C ASP A 271 14.99 5.83 2.99
N ARG A 272 14.05 6.41 2.23
CA ARG A 272 12.62 6.08 2.36
C ARG A 272 12.31 4.65 1.96
N ASP A 273 13.02 4.10 0.98
CA ASP A 273 12.77 2.74 0.48
C ASP A 273 13.35 1.69 1.43
N GLU A 274 14.47 1.99 2.08
CA GLU A 274 15.00 1.22 3.20
C GLU A 274 14.06 1.27 4.41
N ALA A 275 13.55 2.45 4.77
CA ALA A 275 12.57 2.59 5.85
C ALA A 275 11.31 1.76 5.60
N ARG A 276 10.78 1.77 4.35
CA ARG A 276 9.65 0.93 3.93
C ARG A 276 9.92 -0.56 4.15
N LYS A 277 11.12 -1.04 3.81
CA LYS A 277 11.50 -2.45 4.00
C LYS A 277 11.61 -2.84 5.48
N ARG A 278 11.82 -1.88 6.39
CA ARG A 278 11.86 -2.14 7.83
C ARG A 278 10.49 -2.20 8.49
N VAL A 279 9.43 -1.80 7.78
CA VAL A 279 8.05 -2.02 8.26
C VAL A 279 7.72 -3.50 8.15
N GLN A 280 7.40 -4.11 9.29
CA GLN A 280 7.00 -5.51 9.36
C GLN A 280 5.50 -5.61 9.15
N VAL A 281 5.09 -6.48 8.21
CA VAL A 281 3.70 -6.71 7.85
C VAL A 281 3.29 -8.10 8.31
N SER A 282 2.13 -8.22 8.94
CA SER A 282 1.57 -9.49 9.39
C SER A 282 0.06 -9.51 9.17
N GLN A 283 -0.49 -10.67 8.81
CA GLN A 283 -1.92 -10.86 8.58
C GLN A 283 -2.48 -11.81 9.65
N PHE A 284 -3.66 -11.49 10.17
CA PHE A 284 -4.40 -12.25 11.18
C PHE A 284 -5.87 -12.37 10.80
#